data_AF-A0A934G1B9-F1
#
_entry.id   AF-A0A934G1B9-F1
#
_cell.length_a   1.000
_cell.length_b   1.000
_cell.length_c   1.000
_cell.angle_alpha   90.00
_cell.angle_beta   90.00
_cell.angle_gamma   90.00
#
_symmetry.space_group_name_H-M   'P 1'
#
loop_
_entity.id
_entity.type
_entity.pdbx_description
1 polymer ?
#
loop_
_entity_poly.entity_id
_entity_poly.type
_entity_poly.pdbx_seq_one_letter_code
_entity_poly.pdbx_strand_id
1 'polypeptide(L)'
;MIKEILAFIPIALVFMAFKSTLFSVIPLPDIPLLMVFYLAFRRPSVEGAAFAFVLGYMDDVLCGGIIGSTSFAYIVVFMLVHLAGQRLHFTTAFTRSGGAAIAVVLKGALVYAVVSSAGMHVRIFVDVLMQAILTGICAHKAIVLMSRLSARVVTSSFKGDIS
;
A
#
# COMPACT_ATOMS: atom_id res chain seq x y z
N MET A 1 -11.19 -6.45 -12.43
CA MET A 1 -10.71 -5.62 -11.30
C MET A 1 -10.88 -6.37 -9.99
N ILE A 2 -12.11 -6.77 -9.68
CA ILE A 2 -12.44 -7.59 -8.50
C ILE A 2 -11.53 -8.82 -8.29
N LYS A 3 -11.16 -9.56 -9.35
CA LYS A 3 -10.29 -10.75 -9.26
C LYS A 3 -8.85 -10.43 -8.83
N GLU A 4 -8.28 -9.31 -9.29
CA GLU A 4 -6.93 -8.89 -8.88
C GLU A 4 -6.93 -8.45 -7.41
N ILE A 5 -7.92 -7.65 -7.03
CA ILE A 5 -8.15 -7.20 -5.65
C ILE A 5 -8.31 -8.41 -4.72
N LEU A 6 -9.16 -9.35 -5.11
CA LEU A 6 -9.43 -10.57 -4.34
C LEU A 6 -8.19 -11.45 -4.20
N ALA A 7 -7.29 -11.46 -5.19
CA ALA A 7 -6.01 -12.16 -5.09
C ALA A 7 -4.99 -11.44 -4.19
N PHE A 8 -5.01 -10.10 -4.15
CA PHE A 8 -4.08 -9.32 -3.33
C PHE A 8 -4.42 -9.32 -1.84
N ILE A 9 -5.70 -9.42 -1.46
CA ILE A 9 -6.13 -9.51 -0.05
C ILE A 9 -5.42 -10.64 0.72
N PRO A 10 -5.48 -11.92 0.30
CA PRO A 10 -4.85 -13.01 1.05
C PRO A 10 -3.32 -12.88 1.06
N ILE A 11 -2.72 -12.35 -0.02
CA ILE A 11 -1.27 -12.08 -0.07
C ILE A 11 -0.88 -11.03 0.97
N ALA A 12 -1.64 -9.93 1.05
CA ALA A 12 -1.41 -8.88 2.02
C ALA A 12 -1.64 -9.38 3.45
N LEU A 13 -2.69 -10.17 3.68
CA LEU A 13 -2.99 -10.78 4.98
C LEU A 13 -1.81 -11.64 5.46
N VAL A 14 -1.34 -12.58 4.62
CA VAL A 14 -0.20 -13.44 4.95
C VAL A 14 1.05 -12.60 5.20
N PHE A 15 1.34 -11.63 4.33
CA PHE A 15 2.51 -10.76 4.51
C PHE A 15 2.46 -9.97 5.83
N MET A 16 1.31 -9.35 6.15
CA MET A 16 1.11 -8.58 7.39
C MET A 16 1.20 -9.47 8.62
N ALA A 17 0.58 -10.66 8.60
CA ALA A 17 0.65 -11.61 9.69
C ALA A 17 2.10 -12.05 9.96
N PHE A 18 2.86 -12.36 8.90
CA PHE A 18 4.28 -12.68 9.01
C PHE A 18 5.11 -11.50 9.52
N LYS A 19 4.87 -10.29 9.01
CA LYS A 19 5.55 -9.05 9.45
C LYS A 19 5.32 -8.81 10.95
N SER A 20 4.07 -8.88 11.39
CA SER A 20 3.73 -8.65 12.80
C SER A 20 4.27 -9.73 13.73
N THR A 21 4.35 -10.98 13.27
CA THR A 21 4.75 -12.11 14.13
C THR A 21 6.26 -12.27 14.21
N LEU A 22 6.96 -12.21 13.08
CA LEU A 22 8.40 -12.52 13.01
C LEU A 22 9.30 -11.29 13.07
N PHE A 23 8.77 -10.13 12.69
CA PHE A 23 9.59 -8.93 12.46
C PHE A 23 9.00 -7.68 13.11
N SER A 24 8.38 -7.82 14.28
CA SER A 24 7.77 -6.68 15.00
C SER A 24 8.73 -5.54 15.32
N VAL A 25 10.05 -5.79 15.34
CA VAL A 25 11.09 -4.81 15.70
C VAL A 25 11.88 -4.31 14.49
N ILE A 26 11.85 -5.03 13.36
CA ILE A 26 12.67 -4.70 12.19
C ILE A 26 11.83 -3.86 11.22
N PRO A 27 12.32 -2.71 10.74
CA PRO A 27 11.60 -1.92 9.74
C PRO A 27 11.57 -2.71 8.42
N LEU A 28 10.38 -3.09 7.98
CA LEU A 28 10.13 -3.76 6.70
C LEU A 28 9.45 -2.80 5.70
N PRO A 29 9.63 -3.01 4.39
CA PRO A 29 8.94 -2.22 3.38
C PRO A 29 7.42 -2.36 3.50
N ASP A 30 6.71 -1.27 3.22
CA ASP A 30 5.25 -1.20 3.28
C ASP A 30 4.63 -1.78 1.99
N ILE A 31 4.62 -3.11 1.89
CA ILE A 31 4.03 -3.83 0.76
C ILE A 31 2.54 -3.49 0.57
N PRO A 32 1.69 -3.40 1.62
CA PRO A 32 0.30 -3.02 1.46
C PRO A 32 0.13 -1.62 0.86
N LEU A 33 0.90 -0.63 1.32
CA LEU A 33 0.90 0.70 0.72
C LEU A 33 1.36 0.67 -0.75
N LEU A 34 2.33 -0.18 -1.09
CA LEU A 34 2.75 -0.37 -2.49
C LEU A 34 1.65 -0.98 -3.36
N MET A 35 0.81 -1.88 -2.82
CA MET A 35 -0.37 -2.39 -3.52
C MET A 35 -1.38 -1.27 -3.78
N VAL A 36 -1.65 -0.44 -2.77
CA VAL A 36 -2.53 0.73 -2.89
C VAL A 36 -1.99 1.70 -3.94
N PHE A 37 -0.70 2.01 -3.87
CA PHE A 37 -0.01 2.89 -4.83
C PHE A 37 -0.11 2.34 -6.26
N TYR A 38 0.15 1.04 -6.44
CA TYR A 38 0.05 0.38 -7.75
C TYR A 38 -1.37 0.47 -8.33
N LEU A 39 -2.39 0.23 -7.51
CA LEU A 39 -3.77 0.24 -7.96
C LEU A 39 -4.27 1.66 -8.28
N ALA A 40 -3.92 2.63 -7.43
CA ALA A 40 -4.22 4.05 -7.62
C ALA A 40 -3.66 4.58 -8.94
N PHE A 41 -2.42 4.20 -9.27
CA PHE A 41 -1.78 4.61 -10.51
C PHE A 41 -2.35 3.91 -11.75
N ARG A 42 -2.58 2.60 -11.68
CA ARG A 42 -2.93 1.81 -12.87
C ARG A 42 -4.36 2.02 -13.33
N ARG A 43 -5.33 1.93 -12.42
CA ARG A 43 -6.77 2.10 -12.72
C ARG A 43 -7.52 2.60 -11.49
N PRO A 44 -7.65 3.93 -11.33
CA PRO A 44 -8.40 4.50 -10.22
C PRO A 44 -9.87 4.11 -10.33
N SER A 45 -10.42 3.52 -9.27
CA SER A 45 -11.84 3.17 -9.18
C SER A 45 -12.31 3.14 -7.73
N VAL A 46 -13.63 3.09 -7.55
CA VAL A 46 -14.26 2.92 -6.24
C VAL A 46 -13.84 1.61 -5.58
N GLU A 47 -13.71 0.52 -6.34
CA GLU A 47 -13.22 -0.77 -5.81
C GLU A 47 -11.78 -0.64 -5.28
N GLY A 48 -10.94 0.19 -5.93
CA GLY A 48 -9.57 0.41 -5.49
C GLY A 48 -9.48 1.22 -4.19
N ALA A 49 -10.36 2.21 -4.02
CA ALA A 49 -10.48 2.94 -2.77
C ALA A 49 -11.01 2.05 -1.63
N ALA A 50 -12.00 1.19 -1.91
CA ALA A 50 -12.50 0.21 -0.96
C ALA A 50 -11.40 -0.80 -0.57
N PHE A 51 -10.60 -1.26 -1.52
CA PHE A 51 -9.45 -2.11 -1.24
C PHE A 51 -8.39 -1.41 -0.37
N ALA A 52 -8.10 -0.14 -0.63
CA ALA A 52 -7.19 0.65 0.21
C ALA A 52 -7.70 0.76 1.65
N PHE A 53 -9.00 0.97 1.84
CA PHE A 53 -9.64 0.95 3.15
C PHE A 53 -9.49 -0.40 3.84
N VAL A 54 -9.83 -1.50 3.16
CA VAL A 54 -9.73 -2.86 3.71
C VAL A 54 -8.29 -3.19 4.12
N LEU A 55 -7.30 -2.86 3.28
CA LEU A 55 -5.90 -3.06 3.62
C LEU A 55 -5.47 -2.23 4.83
N GLY A 56 -5.89 -0.97 4.91
CA GLY A 56 -5.55 -0.15 6.07
C GLY A 56 -6.19 -0.67 7.35
N TYR A 57 -7.42 -1.19 7.25
CA TYR A 57 -8.10 -1.82 8.39
C TYR A 57 -7.37 -3.09 8.85
N MET A 58 -6.92 -3.91 7.91
CA MET A 58 -6.08 -5.08 8.21
C MET A 58 -4.75 -4.69 8.86
N ASP A 59 -4.10 -3.62 8.39
CA ASP A 59 -2.84 -3.12 9.00
C ASP A 59 -3.10 -2.65 10.43
N ASP A 60 -4.18 -1.90 10.68
CA ASP A 60 -4.54 -1.44 12.02
C ASP A 60 -4.79 -2.62 12.98
N VAL A 61 -5.55 -3.64 12.54
CA VAL A 61 -5.91 -4.82 13.35
C VAL A 61 -4.70 -5.73 13.60
N LEU A 62 -3.88 -5.99 12.58
CA LEU A 62 -2.77 -6.95 12.68
C LEU A 62 -1.53 -6.35 13.33
N CYS A 63 -1.24 -5.06 13.10
CA CYS A 63 -0.05 -4.40 13.62
C CYS A 63 -0.29 -3.63 14.93
N GLY A 64 -1.50 -3.68 15.50
CA GLY A 64 -1.83 -3.06 16.80
C GLY A 64 -1.95 -1.54 16.75
N GLY A 65 -2.35 -0.98 15.60
CA GLY A 65 -2.60 0.45 15.43
C GLY A 65 -3.97 0.90 15.95
N ILE A 66 -4.21 2.21 15.99
CA ILE A 66 -5.57 2.73 16.22
C ILE A 66 -6.44 2.34 15.03
N ILE A 67 -7.52 1.61 15.28
CA ILE A 67 -8.46 1.17 14.24
C ILE A 67 -8.96 2.37 13.44
N GLY A 68 -8.75 2.34 12.13
CA GLY A 68 -9.19 3.36 11.19
C GLY A 68 -8.11 4.40 10.84
N SER A 69 -7.01 4.48 11.58
CA SER A 69 -5.95 5.46 11.33
C SER A 69 -5.21 5.17 10.01
N THR A 70 -4.78 3.93 9.80
CA THR A 70 -4.13 3.53 8.55
C THR A 70 -5.14 3.43 7.41
N SER A 71 -6.37 3.01 7.71
CA SER A 71 -7.47 2.98 6.74
C SER A 71 -7.70 4.36 6.11
N PHE A 72 -7.77 5.41 6.94
CA PHE A 72 -7.88 6.78 6.48
C PHE A 72 -6.64 7.21 5.68
N ALA A 73 -5.44 6.93 6.18
CA ALA A 73 -4.21 7.27 5.49
C ALA A 73 -4.11 6.64 4.09
N TYR A 74 -4.48 5.37 3.95
CA TYR A 74 -4.44 4.65 2.67
C TYR A 74 -5.44 5.19 1.66
N ILE A 75 -6.65 5.57 2.08
CA ILE A 75 -7.61 6.24 1.19
C ILE A 75 -7.04 7.58 0.69
N VAL A 76 -6.52 8.41 1.59
CA VAL A 76 -5.97 9.73 1.23
C VAL A 76 -4.78 9.58 0.28
N VAL A 77 -3.87 8.64 0.57
CA VAL A 77 -2.76 8.30 -0.33
C VAL A 77 -3.29 7.82 -1.69
N PHE A 78 -4.29 6.94 -1.73
CA PHE A 78 -4.90 6.46 -2.97
C PHE A 78 -5.41 7.63 -3.83
N MET A 79 -6.15 8.56 -3.23
CA MET A 79 -6.66 9.74 -3.94
C MET A 79 -5.54 10.64 -4.46
N LEU A 80 -4.51 10.90 -3.64
CA LEU A 80 -3.41 11.77 -4.03
C LEU A 80 -2.53 11.13 -5.10
N VAL A 81 -2.27 9.83 -5.03
CA VAL A 81 -1.53 9.10 -6.07
C VAL A 81 -2.35 9.05 -7.35
N HIS A 82 -3.67 8.87 -7.27
CA HIS A 82 -4.53 8.94 -8.44
C HIS A 82 -4.44 10.32 -9.12
N LEU A 83 -4.58 11.41 -8.34
CA LEU A 83 -4.50 12.78 -8.86
C LEU A 83 -3.11 13.08 -9.43
N ALA A 84 -2.06 12.65 -8.74
CA ALA A 84 -0.68 12.77 -9.22
C ALA A 84 -0.47 11.97 -10.50
N GLY A 85 -1.04 10.77 -10.63
CA GLY A 85 -0.96 9.93 -11.82
C GLY A 85 -1.60 10.54 -13.07
N GLN A 86 -2.55 11.46 -12.91
CA GLN A 86 -3.11 12.24 -14.03
C GLN A 86 -2.12 13.29 -14.57
N ARG A 87 -1.18 13.76 -13.73
CA ARG A 87 -0.21 14.82 -14.08
C ARG A 87 1.21 14.29 -14.32
N LEU A 88 1.56 13.19 -13.67
CA LEU A 88 2.90 12.58 -13.67
C LEU A 88 2.81 11.19 -14.27
N HIS A 89 3.46 11.00 -15.41
CA HIS A 89 3.62 9.69 -16.01
C HIS A 89 4.72 8.93 -15.23
N PHE A 90 4.33 8.00 -14.35
CA PHE A 90 5.26 7.15 -13.59
C PHE A 90 5.89 6.04 -14.46
N THR A 91 6.54 6.44 -15.54
CA THR A 91 7.18 5.55 -16.53
C THR A 91 8.55 5.09 -16.04
N THR A 92 9.30 5.96 -15.38
CA THR A 92 10.68 5.70 -14.97
C THR A 92 10.76 5.07 -13.57
N ALA A 93 11.71 4.16 -13.36
CA ALA A 93 11.96 3.53 -12.06
C ALA A 93 12.12 4.56 -10.92
N PHE A 94 12.82 5.67 -11.21
CA PHE A 94 13.04 6.77 -10.27
C PHE A 94 11.74 7.45 -9.81
N THR A 95 10.80 7.67 -10.73
CA THR A 95 9.50 8.27 -10.39
C THR A 95 8.67 7.35 -9.50
N ARG A 96 8.75 6.02 -9.71
CA ARG A 96 8.03 5.03 -8.89
C ARG A 96 8.61 4.90 -7.49
N SER A 97 9.94 4.87 -7.37
CA SER A 97 10.60 4.84 -6.06
C SER A 97 10.35 6.13 -5.28
N GLY A 98 10.46 7.28 -5.94
CA GLY A 98 10.17 8.58 -5.33
C GLY A 98 8.72 8.70 -4.90
N GLY A 99 7.77 8.34 -5.76
CA GLY A 99 6.34 8.36 -5.45
C GLY A 99 5.98 7.45 -4.27
N ALA A 100 6.54 6.24 -4.22
CA ALA A 100 6.33 5.31 -3.11
C ALA A 100 6.94 5.82 -1.79
N ALA A 101 8.16 6.39 -1.82
CA ALA A 101 8.76 6.97 -0.63
C ALA A 101 7.93 8.14 -0.08
N ILE A 102 7.47 9.03 -0.96
CA ILE A 102 6.58 10.14 -0.60
C ILE A 102 5.27 9.61 -0.01
N ALA A 103 4.69 8.55 -0.60
CA ALA A 103 3.48 7.94 -0.09
C ALA A 103 3.65 7.38 1.34
N VAL A 104 4.82 6.80 1.67
CA VAL A 104 5.10 6.32 3.04
C VAL A 104 5.21 7.49 4.01
N VAL A 105 5.94 8.54 3.65
CA VAL A 105 6.06 9.74 4.49
C VAL A 105 4.69 10.35 4.74
N LEU A 106 3.86 10.43 3.69
CA LEU A 106 2.50 10.94 3.78
C LEU A 106 1.61 10.05 4.66
N LYS A 107 1.67 8.72 4.52
CA LYS A 107 0.99 7.77 5.42
C LYS A 107 1.39 8.06 6.88
N GLY A 108 2.70 8.12 7.15
CA GLY A 108 3.23 8.37 8.48
C GLY A 108 2.76 9.71 9.07
N ALA A 109 2.76 10.78 8.27
CA ALA A 109 2.27 12.08 8.69
C ALA A 109 0.76 12.09 8.99
N LEU A 110 -0.05 11.40 8.18
CA LEU A 110 -1.49 11.29 8.38
C LEU A 110 -1.82 10.47 9.64
N VAL A 111 -1.16 9.32 9.82
CA VAL A 111 -1.32 8.51 11.03
C VAL A 111 -0.89 9.30 12.26
N TYR A 112 0.25 10.01 12.19
CA TYR A 112 0.70 10.88 13.28
C TYR A 112 -0.35 11.95 13.61
N ALA A 113 -0.93 12.61 12.62
CA ALA A 113 -1.97 13.62 12.84
C ALA A 113 -3.20 13.05 13.55
N VAL A 114 -3.67 11.87 13.12
CA VAL A 114 -4.80 11.16 13.76
C VAL A 114 -4.48 10.78 15.20
N VAL A 115 -3.32 10.15 15.44
CA VAL A 115 -2.88 9.71 16.76
C VAL A 115 -2.66 10.90 17.71
N SER A 116 -2.07 11.98 17.20
CA SER A 116 -1.85 13.23 17.96
C SER A 116 -3.16 13.90 18.33
N SER A 117 -4.16 13.90 17.43
CA SER A 117 -5.50 14.41 17.75
C SER A 117 -6.22 13.60 18.84
N ALA A 118 -5.85 12.33 19.02
CA ALA A 118 -6.34 11.49 20.10
C ALA A 118 -5.58 11.70 21.43
N GLY A 119 -4.66 12.67 21.48
CA GLY A 119 -3.87 13.01 22.68
C GLY A 119 -2.70 12.07 22.96
N MET A 120 -2.36 11.17 22.03
CA MET A 120 -1.23 10.26 22.17
C MET A 120 0.00 10.78 21.44
N HIS A 121 1.11 10.93 22.17
CA HIS A 121 2.39 11.33 21.59
C HIS A 121 3.26 10.10 21.33
N VAL A 122 3.35 9.69 20.06
CA VAL A 122 4.17 8.55 19.64
C VAL A 122 5.36 9.06 18.80
N ARG A 123 6.55 8.49 19.02
CA ARG A 123 7.75 8.77 18.20
C ARG A 123 7.69 7.95 16.92
N ILE A 124 7.09 8.50 15.87
CA ILE A 124 6.90 7.79 14.59
C ILE A 124 7.98 8.19 13.55
N PHE A 125 8.74 9.26 13.81
CA PHE A 125 9.58 9.90 12.79
C PHE A 125 10.72 9.01 12.26
N VAL A 126 11.48 8.37 13.14
CA VAL A 126 12.62 7.52 12.74
C VAL A 126 12.14 6.28 11.99
N ASP A 127 11.06 5.66 12.46
CA ASP A 127 10.47 4.47 11.84
C ASP A 127 9.92 4.79 10.45
N VAL A 128 9.21 5.92 10.31
CA VAL A 128 8.69 6.38 9.01
C VAL A 128 9.82 6.68 8.04
N LEU A 129 10.92 7.30 8.50
CA LEU A 129 12.05 7.60 7.65
C LEU A 129 12.72 6.31 7.14
N MET A 130 13.01 5.36 8.02
CA MET A 130 13.61 4.08 7.64
C MET A 130 12.68 3.30 6.70
N GLN A 131 11.39 3.26 7.02
CA GLN A 131 10.37 2.60 6.20
C GLN A 131 10.24 3.27 4.83
N ALA A 132 10.33 4.60 4.74
CA ALA A 132 10.27 5.32 3.47
C ALA A 132 11.47 5.00 2.57
N ILE A 133 12.68 4.94 3.14
CA ILE A 133 13.89 4.56 2.41
C ILE A 133 13.77 3.12 1.89
N LEU A 134 13.43 2.17 2.78
CA LEU A 134 13.28 0.77 2.41
C LEU A 134 12.19 0.55 1.38
N THR A 135 11.02 1.17 1.58
CA THR A 135 9.90 1.07 0.66
C THR A 135 10.25 1.69 -0.69
N GLY A 136 10.93 2.85 -0.71
CA GLY A 136 11.38 3.49 -1.95
C GLY A 136 12.34 2.62 -2.75
N ILE A 137 13.33 2.00 -2.09
CA ILE A 137 14.28 1.08 -2.73
C ILE A 137 13.55 -0.16 -3.26
N CYS A 138 12.65 -0.75 -2.46
CA CYS A 138 11.91 -1.95 -2.83
C CYS A 138 10.79 -1.67 -3.85
N ALA A 139 10.32 -0.42 -3.97
CA ALA A 139 9.13 -0.06 -4.75
C ALA A 139 9.21 -0.52 -6.19
N HIS A 140 10.34 -0.31 -6.87
CA HIS A 140 10.46 -0.67 -8.27
C HIS A 140 10.29 -2.19 -8.48
N LYS A 141 11.01 -2.99 -7.69
CA LYS A 141 10.95 -4.46 -7.78
C LYS A 141 9.57 -4.98 -7.38
N ALA A 142 8.99 -4.43 -6.32
CA ALA A 142 7.65 -4.80 -5.84
C ALA A 142 6.56 -4.49 -6.88
N ILE A 143 6.58 -3.29 -7.47
CA ILE A 143 5.61 -2.88 -8.51
C ILE A 143 5.73 -3.77 -9.76
N VAL A 144 6.96 -4.11 -10.17
CA VAL A 144 7.18 -5.05 -11.30
C VAL A 144 6.69 -6.46 -10.96
N LEU A 145 6.87 -6.91 -9.72
CA LEU A 145 6.34 -8.20 -9.30
C LEU A 145 4.80 -8.20 -9.29
N MET A 146 4.19 -7.15 -8.74
CA MET A 146 2.73 -6.98 -8.74
C MET A 146 2.17 -6.92 -10.15
N SER A 147 2.84 -6.26 -11.09
CA SER A 147 2.38 -6.23 -12.48
C SER A 147 2.45 -7.59 -13.17
N ARG A 148 3.46 -8.41 -12.86
CA ARG A 148 3.55 -9.79 -13.36
C ARG A 148 2.47 -10.70 -12.76
N LEU A 149 2.20 -10.57 -11.46
CA LEU A 149 1.15 -11.34 -10.78
C LEU A 149 -0.23 -10.96 -11.33
N SER A 150 -0.50 -9.66 -11.45
CA SER A 150 -1.69 -9.13 -12.11
C SER A 150 -1.87 -9.70 -13.52
N ALA A 151 -0.82 -9.68 -14.35
CA ALA A 151 -0.89 -10.20 -15.72
C ALA A 151 -1.29 -11.69 -15.74
N ARG A 152 -0.76 -12.50 -14.82
CA ARG A 152 -1.10 -13.94 -14.68
C ARG A 152 -2.53 -14.17 -14.21
N VAL A 153 -2.98 -13.39 -13.22
CA VAL A 153 -4.36 -13.48 -12.72
C VAL A 153 -5.36 -13.12 -13.83
N VAL A 154 -5.06 -12.07 -14.60
CA VAL A 154 -5.90 -11.66 -15.74
C VAL A 154 -5.90 -12.72 -16.86
N THR A 155 -4.75 -13.31 -17.21
CA THR A 155 -4.70 -14.37 -18.25
C THR A 155 -5.39 -15.66 -17.83
N SER A 156 -5.37 -16.02 -16.55
CA SER A 156 -6.13 -17.18 -16.04
C SER A 156 -7.65 -17.05 -16.27
N SER A 157 -8.16 -15.82 -16.34
CA SER A 157 -9.57 -15.57 -16.62
C SER A 157 -9.98 -15.89 -18.05
N PHE A 158 -9.07 -15.79 -19.03
CA PHE A 158 -9.39 -16.09 -20.43
C PHE A 158 -9.46 -17.59 -20.73
N LYS A 159 -8.79 -18.41 -19.92
CA LYS A 159 -8.75 -19.87 -20.11
C LYS A 159 -9.98 -20.58 -19.52
N GLY A 160 -10.76 -19.92 -18.66
CA GLY A 160 -11.98 -20.47 -18.04
C GLY A 160 -13.28 -20.22 -18.80
N ASP A 161 -13.27 -19.35 -19.82
CA ASP A 161 -14.47 -19.00 -20.60
C ASP A 161 -14.58 -19.82 -21.93
N ILE A 162 -13.66 -20.75 -22.18
CA ILE A 162 -13.59 -21.58 -23.41
C ILE A 162 -13.76 -23.08 -23.08
N SER A 163 -14.17 -23.41 -21.85
CA SER A 163 -14.38 -24.79 -21.39
C SER A 163 -15.81 -25.02 -20.96
#